data_AF-A0A1I2TB31-F1
#
_entry.id   AF-A0A1I2TB31-F1
#
_cell.length_a   1.000
_cell.length_b   1.000
_cell.length_c   1.000
_cell.angle_alpha   90.00
_cell.angle_beta   90.00
_cell.angle_gamma   90.00
#
_symmetry.space_group_name_H-M   'P 1'
#
loop_
_entity.id
_entity.type
_entity.pdbx_description
1 polymer ?
#
loop_
_entity_poly.entity_id
_entity_poly.type
_entity_poly.pdbx_seq_one_letter_code
_entity_poly.pdbx_strand_id
1 'polypeptide(L)'
;MADGYNGVFGAFPYAFRSSRSLLFKSYVLVSAAAVSLVSLLVVIGVVVLVGNTAAVQGGSLTLSRAFYIVVGLLVVLPAIAPTLVVARRHRRDIESRDGYETALAVAGFLFLLSLYLGLVASMPETFVLDGETVTRPAPAGVFAPVVAALYAIPPAFSWVVPLAGALLVGAVHRILG
;
A
#
# COMPACT_ATOMS: atom_id res chain seq x y z
N MET A 1 28.46 -16.39 -5.06
CA MET A 1 27.78 -15.28 -5.76
C MET A 1 26.28 -15.56 -5.68
N ALA A 2 25.49 -14.64 -5.13
CA ALA A 2 24.06 -14.85 -4.93
C ALA A 2 23.29 -14.52 -6.22
N ASP A 3 23.22 -15.50 -7.14
CA ASP A 3 22.63 -15.40 -8.48
C ASP A 3 21.09 -15.19 -8.52
N GLY A 4 20.46 -14.87 -7.38
CA GLY A 4 19.01 -14.67 -7.27
C GLY A 4 18.54 -13.21 -7.14
N TYR A 5 19.45 -12.26 -6.85
CA TYR A 5 19.08 -10.86 -6.63
C TYR A 5 19.10 -10.06 -7.95
N ASN A 6 18.11 -10.27 -8.80
CA ASN A 6 17.91 -9.52 -10.07
C ASN A 6 16.91 -8.37 -9.89
N GLY A 7 17.20 -7.44 -8.97
CA GLY A 7 16.34 -6.27 -8.72
C GLY A 7 15.05 -6.57 -7.95
N VAL A 8 14.02 -5.73 -8.12
CA VAL A 8 12.76 -5.80 -7.35
C VAL A 8 12.06 -7.16 -7.50
N PHE A 9 12.05 -7.72 -8.70
CA PHE A 9 11.42 -9.02 -8.97
C PHE A 9 12.17 -10.21 -8.34
N GLY A 10 13.50 -10.13 -8.22
CA GLY A 10 14.30 -11.14 -7.53
C GLY A 10 14.25 -11.02 -6.00
N ALA A 11 13.88 -9.86 -5.47
CA ALA A 11 13.87 -9.61 -4.04
C ALA A 11 12.79 -10.42 -3.29
N PHE A 12 11.62 -10.62 -3.88
CA PHE A 12 10.54 -11.41 -3.28
C PHE A 12 10.91 -12.90 -3.06
N PRO A 13 11.32 -13.67 -4.10
CA PRO A 13 11.69 -15.06 -3.91
C PRO A 13 12.96 -15.22 -3.06
N TYR A 14 13.88 -14.25 -3.11
CA TYR A 14 15.06 -14.24 -2.26
C TYR A 14 14.70 -14.04 -0.78
N ALA A 15 13.94 -12.99 -0.45
CA ALA A 15 13.51 -12.68 0.92
C ALA A 15 12.68 -13.83 1.54
N PHE A 16 11.81 -14.45 0.75
CA PHE A 16 11.01 -15.59 1.19
C PHE A 16 11.87 -16.81 1.57
N ARG A 17 12.93 -17.08 0.81
CA ARG A 17 13.84 -18.22 1.06
C ARG A 17 14.79 -17.96 2.21
N SER A 18 15.29 -16.73 2.32
CA SER A 18 16.30 -16.35 3.32
C SER A 18 15.73 -16.13 4.72
N SER A 19 14.48 -15.69 4.83
CA SER A 19 13.84 -15.40 6.12
C SER A 19 13.56 -16.68 6.91
N ARG A 20 13.69 -16.60 8.24
CA ARG A 20 13.31 -17.68 9.17
C ARG A 20 11.91 -17.47 9.76
N SER A 21 11.35 -16.26 9.69
CA SER A 21 10.03 -15.93 10.24
C SER A 21 8.89 -16.33 9.30
N LEU A 22 7.99 -17.20 9.77
CA LEU A 22 6.78 -17.59 9.02
C LEU A 22 5.85 -16.39 8.75
N LEU A 23 5.75 -15.45 9.71
CA LEU A 23 4.92 -14.26 9.58
C LEU A 23 5.46 -13.32 8.49
N PHE A 24 6.79 -13.18 8.42
CA PHE A 24 7.43 -12.45 7.33
C PHE A 24 7.24 -13.14 5.98
N LYS A 25 7.36 -14.47 5.91
CA LYS A 25 7.07 -15.23 4.68
C LYS A 25 5.62 -15.04 4.20
N SER A 26 4.64 -15.11 5.09
CA SER A 26 3.24 -14.82 4.72
C SER A 26 3.07 -13.38 4.25
N TYR A 27 3.75 -12.42 4.89
CA TYR A 27 3.73 -11.03 4.45
C TYR A 27 4.29 -10.85 3.05
N VAL A 28 5.41 -11.50 2.71
CA VAL A 28 6.00 -11.42 1.36
C VAL A 28 5.01 -11.89 0.29
N LEU A 29 4.26 -12.97 0.55
CA LEU A 29 3.24 -13.47 -0.37
C LEU A 29 2.04 -12.51 -0.49
N VAL A 30 1.52 -12.04 0.65
CA VAL A 30 0.36 -11.13 0.66
C VAL A 30 0.71 -9.77 0.03
N SER A 31 1.89 -9.22 0.34
CA SER A 31 2.37 -7.96 -0.25
C SER A 31 2.64 -8.10 -1.74
N ALA A 32 3.19 -9.24 -2.20
CA ALA A 32 3.33 -9.51 -3.63
C ALA A 32 1.96 -9.49 -4.33
N ALA A 33 0.97 -10.23 -3.79
CA ALA A 33 -0.38 -10.25 -4.34
C ALA A 33 -1.04 -8.86 -4.36
N ALA A 34 -0.93 -8.11 -3.26
CA ALA A 34 -1.48 -6.76 -3.15
C ALA A 34 -0.83 -5.79 -4.15
N VAL A 35 0.50 -5.82 -4.27
CA VAL A 35 1.24 -4.96 -5.20
C VAL A 35 0.94 -5.33 -6.65
N SER A 36 0.82 -6.62 -6.98
CA SER A 36 0.38 -7.07 -8.31
C SER A 36 -1.02 -6.56 -8.63
N LEU A 37 -1.96 -6.67 -7.70
CA LEU A 37 -3.33 -6.16 -7.87
C LEU A 37 -3.34 -4.64 -8.06
N VAL A 38 -2.67 -3.89 -7.19
CA VAL A 38 -2.58 -2.41 -7.31
C VAL A 38 -1.93 -2.02 -8.63
N SER A 39 -0.85 -2.69 -9.01
CA SER A 39 -0.16 -2.42 -10.28
C SER A 39 -1.07 -2.69 -11.48
N LEU A 40 -1.85 -3.78 -11.45
CA LEU A 40 -2.85 -4.08 -12.48
C LEU A 40 -3.92 -2.99 -12.55
N LEU A 41 -4.47 -2.56 -11.41
CA LEU A 41 -5.46 -1.48 -11.36
C LEU A 41 -4.91 -0.16 -11.90
N VAL A 42 -3.67 0.19 -11.57
CA VAL A 42 -3.00 1.38 -12.10
C VAL A 42 -2.82 1.27 -13.61
N VAL A 43 -2.39 0.12 -14.14
CA VAL A 43 -2.25 -0.10 -15.58
C VAL A 43 -3.60 0.03 -16.30
N ILE A 44 -4.65 -0.61 -15.77
CA ILE A 44 -6.01 -0.47 -16.31
C ILE A 44 -6.45 0.99 -16.27
N GLY A 45 -6.22 1.69 -15.15
CA GLY A 45 -6.52 3.11 -15.01
C GLY A 45 -5.80 3.96 -16.05
N VAL A 46 -4.52 3.68 -16.33
CA VAL A 46 -3.76 4.34 -17.41
C VAL A 46 -4.38 4.05 -18.78
N VAL A 47 -4.77 2.81 -19.07
CA VAL A 47 -5.43 2.45 -20.35
C VAL A 47 -6.77 3.19 -20.51
N VAL A 48 -7.61 3.20 -19.48
CA VAL A 48 -8.90 3.92 -19.48
C VAL A 48 -8.68 5.41 -19.66
N LEU A 49 -7.67 5.97 -18.99
CA LEU A 49 -7.32 7.37 -19.10
C LEU A 49 -6.85 7.73 -20.51
N VAL A 50 -6.03 6.89 -21.15
CA VAL A 50 -5.65 7.07 -22.56
C VAL A 50 -6.89 6.99 -23.46
N GLY A 51 -7.76 6.00 -23.26
CA GLY A 51 -8.99 5.81 -24.04
C GLY A 51 -9.94 7.01 -23.97
N ASN A 52 -10.21 7.53 -22.76
CA ASN A 52 -11.06 8.70 -22.55
C ASN A 52 -10.45 9.97 -23.16
N THR A 53 -9.13 10.02 -23.32
CA THR A 53 -8.44 11.19 -23.85
C THR A 53 -8.26 11.16 -25.37
N ALA A 54 -8.44 10.01 -26.01
CA ALA A 54 -8.56 9.92 -27.47
C ALA A 54 -9.84 10.61 -27.98
N ALA A 55 -10.84 10.82 -27.12
CA ALA A 55 -12.11 11.45 -27.45
C ALA A 55 -12.15 12.98 -27.25
N VAL A 56 -11.12 13.61 -26.65
CA VAL A 56 -11.13 15.05 -26.29
C VAL A 56 -9.85 15.75 -26.75
N GLN A 57 -9.99 16.73 -27.65
CA GLN A 57 -8.89 17.60 -28.10
C GLN A 57 -8.51 18.65 -27.04
N GLY A 58 -7.34 18.47 -26.41
CA GLY A 58 -6.47 19.55 -25.95
C GLY A 58 -6.74 20.23 -24.60
N GLY A 59 -5.73 20.20 -23.70
CA GLY A 59 -5.57 21.14 -22.58
C GLY A 59 -5.84 20.59 -21.17
N SER A 60 -4.86 20.73 -20.26
CA SER A 60 -4.87 20.40 -18.81
C SER A 60 -4.71 18.93 -18.35
N LEU A 61 -4.76 17.95 -19.25
CA LEU A 61 -4.86 16.53 -18.86
C LEU A 61 -3.55 15.89 -18.32
N THR A 62 -2.38 16.51 -18.50
CA THR A 62 -1.08 15.92 -18.09
C THR A 62 -0.82 15.93 -16.58
N LEU A 63 -1.28 16.96 -15.86
CA LEU A 63 -1.07 17.07 -14.41
C LEU A 63 -1.87 16.00 -13.63
N SER A 64 -3.15 15.80 -14.00
CA SER A 64 -4.00 14.74 -13.45
C SER A 64 -3.49 13.34 -13.80
N ARG A 65 -2.91 13.15 -15.00
CA ARG A 65 -2.32 11.85 -15.44
C ARG A 65 -1.12 11.42 -14.60
N ALA A 66 -0.20 12.32 -14.29
CA ALA A 66 0.98 12.00 -13.49
C ALA A 66 0.61 11.66 -12.03
N PHE A 67 -0.48 12.23 -11.51
CA PHE A 67 -0.94 11.99 -10.14
C PHE A 67 -1.24 10.52 -9.87
N TYR A 68 -1.84 9.79 -10.82
CA TYR A 68 -2.10 8.35 -10.68
C TYR A 68 -0.82 7.53 -10.48
N ILE A 69 0.26 7.88 -11.19
CA ILE A 69 1.56 7.20 -11.04
C ILE A 69 2.16 7.50 -9.67
N VAL A 70 2.08 8.76 -9.23
CA VAL A 70 2.57 9.17 -7.90
C VAL A 70 1.81 8.46 -6.79
N VAL A 71 0.48 8.39 -6.87
CA VAL A 71 -0.36 7.68 -5.89
C VAL A 71 -0.03 6.18 -5.90
N GLY A 72 0.05 5.57 -7.08
CA GLY A 72 0.44 4.17 -7.21
C GLY A 72 1.81 3.89 -6.57
N LEU A 73 2.79 4.76 -6.79
CA LEU A 73 4.12 4.65 -6.20
C LEU A 73 4.10 4.82 -4.67
N LEU A 74 3.34 5.79 -4.15
CA LEU A 74 3.16 6.00 -2.72
C LEU A 74 2.51 4.81 -2.01
N VAL A 75 1.68 4.04 -2.71
CA VAL A 75 1.08 2.81 -2.19
C VAL A 75 2.04 1.62 -2.29
N VAL A 76 2.69 1.47 -3.44
CA VAL A 76 3.54 0.30 -3.71
C VAL A 76 4.85 0.35 -2.91
N LEU A 77 5.49 1.51 -2.77
CA LEU A 77 6.79 1.61 -2.10
C LEU A 77 6.77 1.13 -0.64
N PRO A 78 5.86 1.59 0.23
CA PRO A 78 5.82 1.12 1.61
C PRO A 78 5.38 -0.35 1.71
N ALA A 79 4.56 -0.85 0.78
CA ALA A 79 4.19 -2.26 0.73
C ALA A 79 5.40 -3.17 0.43
N ILE A 80 6.27 -2.79 -0.51
CA ILE A 80 7.45 -3.60 -0.84
C ILE A 80 8.66 -3.34 0.07
N ALA A 81 8.67 -2.22 0.79
CA ALA A 81 9.81 -1.80 1.62
C ALA A 81 10.27 -2.87 2.62
N PRO A 82 9.38 -3.54 3.40
CA PRO A 82 9.79 -4.62 4.29
C PRO A 82 10.57 -5.73 3.58
N THR A 83 10.07 -6.16 2.41
CA THR A 83 10.66 -7.22 1.59
C THR A 83 12.04 -6.82 1.07
N LEU A 84 12.16 -5.61 0.53
CA LEU A 84 13.41 -5.11 -0.04
C LEU A 84 14.49 -4.93 1.02
N VAL A 85 14.12 -4.43 2.21
CA VAL A 85 15.08 -4.18 3.28
C VAL A 85 15.61 -5.49 3.86
N VAL A 86 14.75 -6.47 4.11
CA VAL A 86 15.18 -7.80 4.58
C VAL A 86 16.05 -8.50 3.54
N ALA A 87 15.65 -8.47 2.26
CA ALA A 87 16.46 -9.01 1.17
C ALA A 87 17.86 -8.36 1.13
N ARG A 88 17.92 -7.02 1.25
CA ARG A 88 19.18 -6.28 1.23
C ARG A 88 20.07 -6.61 2.42
N ARG A 89 19.50 -6.79 3.62
CA ARG A 89 20.26 -7.14 4.83
C ARG A 89 20.85 -8.53 4.74
N HIS A 90 20.04 -9.51 4.33
CA HIS A 90 20.53 -10.88 4.18
C HIS A 90 21.59 -11.00 3.09
N ARG A 91 21.47 -10.23 2.00
CA ARG A 91 22.50 -10.14 0.97
C ARG A 91 23.84 -9.57 1.48
N ARG A 92 23.79 -8.71 2.50
CA ARG A 92 24.96 -8.01 3.07
C ARG A 92 25.45 -8.64 4.38
N ASP A 93 24.90 -9.80 4.77
CA ASP A 93 25.19 -10.47 6.03
C ASP A 93 25.11 -9.53 7.26
N ILE A 94 24.14 -8.60 7.23
CA ILE A 94 23.92 -7.64 8.32
C ILE A 94 23.10 -8.32 9.42
N GLU A 95 23.71 -8.50 10.59
CA GLU A 95 23.01 -8.96 11.78
C GLU A 95 21.86 -8.01 12.13
N SER A 96 20.72 -8.59 12.50
CA SER A 96 19.51 -7.86 12.86
C SER A 96 19.07 -8.28 14.25
N ARG A 97 18.41 -7.37 14.97
CA ARG A 97 17.87 -7.68 16.30
C ARG A 97 16.84 -8.82 16.21
N ASP A 98 16.72 -9.56 17.30
CA ASP A 98 15.69 -10.58 17.43
C ASP A 98 14.30 -9.98 17.18
N GLY A 99 13.50 -10.68 16.37
CA GLY A 99 12.15 -10.26 16.01
C GLY A 99 12.07 -9.16 14.95
N TYR A 100 13.20 -8.66 14.40
CA TYR A 100 13.21 -7.64 13.35
C TYR A 100 12.29 -8.00 12.16
N GLU A 101 12.43 -9.20 11.60
CA GLU A 101 11.62 -9.66 10.46
C GLU A 101 10.12 -9.70 10.80
N THR A 102 9.79 -10.16 12.01
CA THR A 102 8.40 -10.25 12.48
C THR A 102 7.80 -8.86 12.69
N ALA A 103 8.52 -7.95 13.36
CA ALA A 103 8.05 -6.58 13.57
C ALA A 103 7.85 -5.83 12.26
N LEU A 104 8.75 -6.01 11.29
CA LEU A 104 8.66 -5.39 9.98
C LEU A 104 7.48 -5.95 9.17
N ALA A 105 7.19 -7.24 9.28
CA ALA A 105 6.02 -7.85 8.68
C ALA A 105 4.71 -7.37 9.31
N VAL A 106 4.66 -7.23 10.64
CA VAL A 106 3.50 -6.64 11.34
C VAL A 106 3.28 -5.20 10.87
N ALA A 107 4.33 -4.38 10.80
CA ALA A 107 4.25 -3.02 10.29
C ALA A 107 3.76 -2.98 8.84
N GLY A 108 4.24 -3.90 8.00
CA GLY A 108 3.76 -4.05 6.63
C GLY A 108 2.27 -4.41 6.54
N PHE A 109 1.81 -5.37 7.35
CA PHE A 109 0.38 -5.70 7.41
C PHE A 109 -0.47 -4.53 7.91
N LEU A 110 0.02 -3.77 8.90
CA LEU A 110 -0.64 -2.56 9.37
C LEU A 110 -0.69 -1.48 8.29
N PHE A 111 0.32 -1.37 7.42
CA PHE A 111 0.26 -0.51 6.25
C PHE A 111 -0.80 -0.97 5.24
N LEU A 112 -0.88 -2.27 4.94
CA LEU A 112 -1.94 -2.79 4.05
C LEU A 112 -3.34 -2.55 4.64
N LEU A 113 -3.49 -2.74 5.95
CA LEU A 113 -4.72 -2.41 6.66
C LEU A 113 -5.03 -0.90 6.57
N SER A 114 -4.03 -0.04 6.76
CA SER A 114 -4.23 1.42 6.72
C SER A 114 -4.61 1.92 5.34
N LEU A 115 -4.22 1.24 4.25
CA LEU A 115 -4.76 1.52 2.91
C LEU A 115 -6.27 1.31 2.86
N TYR A 116 -6.77 0.17 3.38
CA TYR A 116 -8.20 -0.08 3.46
C TYR A 116 -8.92 0.94 4.36
N LEU A 117 -8.37 1.23 5.54
CA LEU A 117 -8.95 2.23 6.45
C LEU A 117 -8.93 3.64 5.84
N GLY A 118 -7.93 3.97 5.04
CA GLY A 118 -7.87 5.22 4.27
C GLY A 118 -9.00 5.33 3.25
N LEU A 119 -9.33 4.23 2.56
CA LEU A 119 -10.50 4.19 1.67
C LEU A 119 -11.80 4.43 2.44
N VAL A 120 -11.97 3.77 3.60
CA VAL A 120 -13.14 4.00 4.46
C VAL A 120 -13.22 5.46 4.92
N ALA A 121 -12.11 6.05 5.35
CA ALA A 121 -12.04 7.46 5.76
C ALA A 121 -12.29 8.44 4.60
N SER A 122 -12.02 8.03 3.35
CA SER A 122 -12.25 8.88 2.18
C SER A 122 -13.73 8.95 1.77
N MET A 123 -14.60 8.11 2.32
CA MET A 123 -16.00 8.00 1.91
C MET A 123 -16.81 9.24 2.34
N PRO A 124 -17.30 10.05 1.37
CA PRO A 124 -18.11 11.22 1.68
C PRO A 124 -19.47 10.80 2.26
N GLU A 125 -20.14 11.73 2.94
CA GLU A 125 -21.44 11.47 3.56
C GLU A 125 -22.50 11.06 2.54
N THR A 126 -22.50 11.71 1.38
CA THR A 126 -23.37 11.39 0.25
C THR A 126 -22.56 11.33 -1.03
N PHE A 127 -22.85 10.36 -1.89
CA PHE A 127 -22.22 10.20 -3.20
C PHE A 127 -23.25 9.69 -4.21
N VAL A 128 -23.00 9.93 -5.50
CA VAL A 128 -23.88 9.47 -6.58
C VAL A 128 -23.43 8.07 -7.01
N LEU A 129 -24.36 7.12 -6.99
CA LEU A 129 -24.18 5.77 -7.51
C LEU A 129 -25.36 5.47 -8.44
N ASP A 130 -25.07 5.14 -9.70
CA ASP A 130 -26.08 4.86 -10.74
C ASP A 130 -27.12 5.99 -10.97
N GLY A 131 -26.71 7.24 -10.74
CA GLY A 131 -27.57 8.41 -10.89
C GLY A 131 -28.42 8.75 -9.67
N GLU A 132 -28.39 7.92 -8.63
CA GLU A 132 -29.06 8.18 -7.36
C GLU A 132 -28.07 8.67 -6.29
N THR A 133 -28.48 9.65 -5.50
CA THR A 133 -27.70 10.12 -4.34
C THR A 133 -27.87 9.13 -3.20
N VAL A 134 -26.83 8.38 -2.90
CA VAL A 134 -26.77 7.40 -1.82
C VAL A 134 -26.02 8.00 -0.64
N THR A 135 -26.52 7.75 0.57
CA THR A 135 -25.83 8.14 1.81
C THR A 135 -24.92 7.00 2.27
N ARG A 136 -23.74 7.31 2.78
CA ARG A 136 -22.84 6.30 3.34
C ARG A 136 -23.53 5.55 4.49
N PRO A 137 -23.28 4.24 4.65
CA PRO A 137 -23.86 3.46 5.75
C PRO A 137 -23.50 4.06 7.11
N ALA A 138 -24.43 4.05 8.07
CA ALA A 138 -24.11 4.44 9.44
C ALA A 138 -23.12 3.44 10.07
N PRO A 139 -22.19 3.90 10.93
CA PRO A 139 -21.31 3.00 11.67
C PRO A 139 -22.12 1.99 12.49
N ALA A 140 -21.87 0.69 12.28
CA ALA A 140 -22.63 -0.38 12.91
C ALA A 140 -21.73 -1.56 13.32
N GLY A 141 -22.25 -2.40 14.23
CA GLY A 141 -21.55 -3.58 14.74
C GLY A 141 -20.40 -3.25 15.71
N VAL A 142 -19.55 -4.26 15.98
CA VAL A 142 -18.46 -4.16 16.98
C VAL A 142 -17.40 -3.12 16.61
N PHE A 143 -17.22 -2.84 15.30
CA PHE A 143 -16.26 -1.85 14.80
C PHE A 143 -16.87 -0.46 14.58
N ALA A 144 -18.12 -0.23 14.97
CA ALA A 144 -18.78 1.08 14.89
C ALA A 144 -17.93 2.25 15.40
N PRO A 145 -17.23 2.19 16.56
CA PRO A 145 -16.43 3.32 17.03
C PRO A 145 -15.24 3.62 16.12
N VAL A 146 -14.61 2.59 15.54
CA VAL A 146 -13.48 2.76 14.61
C VAL A 146 -13.96 3.40 13.31
N VAL A 147 -15.09 2.91 12.77
CA VAL A 147 -15.68 3.47 11.55
C VAL A 147 -16.14 4.91 11.76
N ALA A 148 -16.76 5.22 12.90
CA ALA A 148 -17.15 6.58 13.25
C ALA A 148 -15.94 7.53 13.33
N ALA A 149 -14.83 7.08 13.94
CA ALA A 149 -13.60 7.86 14.01
C ALA A 149 -13.01 8.10 12.61
N LEU A 150 -13.03 7.10 11.72
CA LEU A 150 -12.57 7.26 10.34
C LEU A 150 -13.47 8.23 9.54
N TYR A 151 -14.78 8.15 9.73
CA TYR A 151 -15.76 9.03 9.09
C TYR A 151 -15.73 10.48 9.58
N ALA A 152 -15.15 10.73 10.75
CA ALA A 152 -14.89 12.07 11.27
C ALA A 152 -13.68 12.75 10.59
N ILE A 153 -12.82 11.98 9.91
CA ILE A 153 -11.70 12.54 9.14
C ILE A 153 -12.28 13.23 7.90
N PRO A 154 -12.00 14.52 7.65
CA PRO A 154 -12.43 15.15 6.42
C PRO A 154 -11.85 14.40 5.20
N PRO A 155 -12.63 14.13 4.13
CA PRO A 155 -12.15 13.31 3.01
C PRO A 155 -10.82 13.78 2.40
N ALA A 156 -10.59 15.10 2.39
CA ALA A 156 -9.33 15.72 1.93
C ALA A 156 -8.09 15.31 2.74
N PHE A 157 -8.25 14.81 3.97
CA PHE A 157 -7.18 14.34 4.85
C PHE A 157 -7.16 12.82 5.04
N SER A 158 -7.99 12.07 4.33
CA SER A 158 -8.03 10.60 4.42
C SER A 158 -6.69 9.93 4.11
N TRP A 159 -5.84 10.54 3.28
CA TRP A 159 -4.48 10.08 2.96
C TRP A 159 -3.51 10.05 4.16
N VAL A 160 -3.84 10.74 5.26
CA VAL A 160 -3.04 10.69 6.49
C VAL A 160 -3.04 9.28 7.10
N VAL A 161 -4.13 8.52 6.93
CA VAL A 161 -4.26 7.15 7.45
C VAL A 161 -3.22 6.20 6.83
N PRO A 162 -3.11 6.06 5.49
CA PRO A 162 -2.06 5.24 4.89
C PRO A 162 -0.66 5.83 5.11
N LEU A 163 -0.51 7.16 5.17
CA LEU A 163 0.77 7.78 5.50
C LEU A 163 1.27 7.36 6.87
N ALA A 164 0.41 7.33 7.90
CA ALA A 164 0.78 6.86 9.23
C ALA A 164 1.31 5.41 9.21
N GLY A 165 0.67 4.53 8.41
CA GLY A 165 1.16 3.17 8.20
C GLY A 165 2.53 3.12 7.51
N ALA A 166 2.76 3.96 6.49
CA ALA A 166 4.05 4.03 5.81
C ALA A 166 5.16 4.54 6.74
N LEU A 167 4.86 5.55 7.57
CA LEU A 167 5.79 6.06 8.58
C LEU A 167 6.09 5.00 9.65
N LEU A 168 5.10 4.19 10.04
CA LEU A 168 5.30 3.07 10.97
C LEU A 168 6.30 2.05 10.42
N VAL A 169 6.20 1.68 9.14
CA VAL A 169 7.19 0.80 8.48
C VAL A 169 8.60 1.39 8.57
N GLY A 170 8.74 2.69 8.24
CA GLY A 170 10.02 3.39 8.33
C GLY A 170 10.56 3.48 9.77
N ALA A 171 9.70 3.74 10.75
CA ALA A 171 10.05 3.82 12.16
C ALA A 171 10.52 2.45 12.70
N VAL A 172 9.77 1.39 12.43
CA VAL A 172 10.14 0.02 12.81
C VAL A 172 11.47 -0.38 12.20
N HIS A 173 11.68 -0.06 10.92
CA HIS A 173 12.96 -0.30 10.27
C HIS A 173 14.10 0.45 10.96
N ARG A 174 13.92 1.73 11.29
CA ARG A 174 14.96 2.58 11.90
C ARG A 174 15.29 2.19 13.34
N ILE A 175 14.30 1.75 14.12
CA ILE A 175 14.46 1.45 15.55
C ILE A 175 15.06 0.05 15.76
N LEU A 176 14.65 -0.93 14.94
CA LEU A 176 15.02 -2.34 15.11
C LEU A 176 16.11 -2.82 14.14
N GLY A 177 16.35 -2.07 13.07
CA GLY A 177 17.41 -2.36 12.10
C GLY A 177 18.74 -1.79 12.52
#